data_AF-A0A6A6IXS6-F1
#
_entry.id   AF-A0A6A6IXS6-F1
#
_cell.length_a   1.000
_cell.length_b   1.000
_cell.length_c   1.000
_cell.angle_alpha   90.00
_cell.angle_beta   90.00
_cell.angle_gamma   90.00
#
_symmetry.space_group_name_H-M   'P 1'
#
loop_
_entity.id
_entity.type
_entity.pdbx_description
1 polymer ?
#
loop_
_entity_poly.entity_id
_entity_poly.type
_entity_poly.pdbx_seq_one_letter_code
_entity_poly.pdbx_strand_id
1 'polypeptide(L)'
;LPSLLRYVDHDLIRDTSLHNKPPTPDAMCRICGHQHNLAPISTTFLPLTPCGCWIHYRCFIWWVTRVTETRASCPICGIKLAEWDGIGALTLATRTGFDMQDVQFAPYACYTDVDTQFVVNSDSTEYICECQLIEQLIGKHFFHQLHLAQQSQPPKYTDRSPDLTQCYYNVLDELDKMRRPRAKWLRWNTSSGFFLFGMLVAIKMRRWLVQEHGRIVQTDGWKYFIAGWDVLQEKLLEEV
;
A
#
# COMPACT_ATOMS: atom_id res chain seq x y z
N LEU A 1 -5.70 4.76 20.11
CA LEU A 1 -5.96 5.12 18.70
C LEU A 1 -6.03 3.83 17.90
N PRO A 2 -7.18 3.42 17.36
CA PRO A 2 -7.22 2.21 16.54
C PRO A 2 -6.48 2.52 15.24
N SER A 3 -5.35 1.87 15.05
CA SER A 3 -4.45 2.06 13.91
C SER A 3 -5.14 1.67 12.61
N LEU A 4 -4.74 2.35 11.53
CA LEU A 4 -5.14 2.21 10.12
C LEU A 4 -4.85 0.82 9.51
N LEU A 5 -4.95 -0.25 10.29
CA LEU A 5 -4.79 -1.66 9.89
C LEU A 5 -6.07 -2.22 9.24
N ARG A 6 -7.23 -1.62 9.50
CA ARG A 6 -8.54 -2.15 9.04
C ARG A 6 -8.77 -2.16 7.52
N TYR A 7 -7.92 -1.50 6.73
CA TYR A 7 -8.24 -1.15 5.34
C TYR A 7 -7.53 -2.00 4.27
N VAL A 8 -6.45 -2.72 4.59
CA VAL A 8 -5.75 -3.62 3.64
C VAL A 8 -6.14 -5.09 3.86
N ASP A 9 -7.00 -5.31 4.83
CA ASP A 9 -7.19 -6.57 5.52
C ASP A 9 -8.62 -7.11 5.30
N HIS A 10 -9.41 -6.64 4.32
CA HIS A 10 -10.85 -6.96 4.27
C HIS A 10 -11.14 -8.48 4.37
N ASP A 11 -10.31 -9.35 3.79
CA ASP A 11 -10.47 -10.81 3.90
C ASP A 11 -9.68 -11.47 5.05
N LEU A 12 -8.57 -10.89 5.49
CA LEU A 12 -7.82 -11.34 6.67
C LEU A 12 -8.46 -10.90 8.01
N ILE A 13 -9.20 -9.79 8.03
CA ILE A 13 -9.90 -9.17 9.18
C ILE A 13 -11.40 -9.44 9.16
N ARG A 14 -12.02 -9.89 8.05
CA ARG A 14 -13.47 -10.17 8.01
C ARG A 14 -13.90 -11.06 9.16
N ASP A 15 -13.02 -11.97 9.57
CA ASP A 15 -13.21 -12.79 10.74
C ASP A 15 -12.12 -12.55 11.79
N THR A 16 -12.00 -11.30 12.27
CA THR A 16 -11.20 -10.99 13.49
C THR A 16 -11.58 -11.88 14.67
N SER A 17 -12.79 -12.47 14.65
CA SER A 17 -13.23 -13.42 15.66
C SER A 17 -12.36 -14.69 15.68
N LEU A 18 -11.71 -15.04 14.56
CA LEU A 18 -10.78 -16.16 14.44
C LEU A 18 -9.35 -15.79 14.83
N HIS A 19 -8.99 -14.51 14.91
CA HIS A 19 -7.60 -14.12 15.19
C HIS A 19 -7.12 -14.68 16.52
N ASN A 20 -5.92 -15.28 16.51
CA ASN A 20 -5.34 -15.96 17.66
C ASN A 20 -6.22 -17.09 18.23
N LYS A 21 -7.18 -17.60 17.45
CA LYS A 21 -8.02 -18.75 17.80
C LYS A 21 -7.84 -19.88 16.77
N PRO A 22 -6.62 -20.43 16.64
CA PRO A 22 -6.43 -21.57 15.76
C PRO A 22 -7.30 -22.76 16.18
N PRO A 23 -7.60 -23.70 15.26
CA PRO A 23 -8.42 -24.88 15.54
C PRO A 23 -7.88 -25.72 16.70
N THR A 24 -6.57 -25.69 16.90
CA THR A 24 -5.91 -26.35 18.02
C THR A 24 -5.00 -25.36 18.77
N PRO A 25 -4.98 -25.39 20.13
CA PRO A 25 -4.15 -24.47 20.92
C PRO A 25 -2.64 -24.60 20.65
N ASP A 26 -2.20 -25.78 20.21
CA ASP A 26 -0.83 -26.13 19.89
C ASP A 26 -0.44 -25.80 18.43
N ALA A 27 -1.32 -25.13 17.68
CA ALA A 27 -1.04 -24.77 16.29
C ALA A 27 0.26 -23.99 16.16
N MET A 28 1.15 -24.51 15.32
CA MET A 28 2.47 -23.95 15.08
C MET A 28 2.53 -23.23 13.73
N CYS A 29 3.19 -22.08 13.73
CA CYS A 29 3.56 -21.41 12.50
C CYS A 29 4.66 -22.20 11.78
N ARG A 30 4.41 -22.62 10.54
CA ARG A 30 5.36 -23.42 9.75
C ARG A 30 6.58 -22.65 9.27
N ILE A 31 6.59 -21.32 9.37
CA ILE A 31 7.74 -20.48 9.00
C ILE A 31 8.71 -20.33 10.18
N CYS A 32 8.23 -19.87 11.34
CA CYS A 32 9.10 -19.63 12.49
C CYS A 32 9.20 -20.81 13.45
N GLY A 33 8.35 -21.84 13.31
CA GLY A 33 8.31 -23.02 14.18
C GLY A 33 7.72 -22.77 15.58
N HIS A 34 7.23 -21.56 15.87
CA HIS A 34 6.66 -21.23 17.18
C HIS A 34 5.14 -21.43 17.20
N GLN A 35 4.61 -21.74 18.38
CA GLN A 35 3.16 -21.75 18.63
C GLN A 35 2.54 -20.36 18.46
N HIS A 36 1.23 -20.32 18.21
CA HIS A 36 0.50 -19.09 17.92
C HIS A 36 0.77 -17.94 18.92
N ASN A 37 0.91 -18.24 20.21
CA ASN A 37 1.12 -17.28 21.30
C ASN A 37 2.56 -17.21 21.83
N LEU A 38 3.50 -17.98 21.25
CA LEU A 38 4.90 -18.05 21.71
C LEU A 38 5.89 -17.46 20.70
N ALA A 39 5.43 -16.60 19.79
CA ALA A 39 6.32 -15.93 18.85
C ALA A 39 7.30 -15.01 19.60
N PRO A 40 8.61 -14.96 19.22
CA PRO A 40 9.59 -14.08 19.85
C PRO A 40 9.22 -12.60 19.77
N ILE A 41 8.48 -12.24 18.72
CA ILE A 41 7.89 -10.91 18.54
C ILE A 41 6.38 -11.11 18.46
N SER A 42 5.65 -10.43 19.35
CA SER A 42 4.19 -10.50 19.39
C SER A 42 3.59 -10.14 18.03
N THR A 43 2.74 -11.03 17.52
CA THR A 43 2.14 -10.91 16.19
C THR A 43 0.85 -11.72 16.15
N THR A 44 -0.13 -11.24 15.39
CA THR A 44 -1.42 -11.93 15.20
C THR A 44 -1.20 -13.26 14.48
N PHE A 45 -1.82 -14.32 14.98
CA PHE A 45 -1.90 -15.61 14.29
C PHE A 45 -3.23 -15.71 13.56
N LEU A 46 -3.19 -15.98 12.26
CA LEU A 46 -4.36 -15.87 11.40
C LEU A 46 -4.47 -17.02 10.37
N PRO A 47 -5.69 -17.33 9.91
CA PRO A 47 -5.91 -18.26 8.81
C PRO A 47 -5.66 -17.58 7.46
N LEU A 48 -5.04 -18.29 6.54
CA LEU A 48 -4.87 -17.88 5.15
C LEU A 48 -6.06 -18.34 4.31
N THR A 49 -6.60 -17.46 3.48
CA THR A 49 -7.65 -17.78 2.51
C THR A 49 -7.02 -18.07 1.14
N PRO A 50 -7.50 -19.08 0.38
CA PRO A 50 -8.63 -19.97 0.68
C PRO A 50 -8.24 -21.25 1.44
N CYS A 51 -6.96 -21.47 1.72
CA CYS A 51 -6.47 -22.78 2.16
C CYS A 51 -6.70 -23.13 3.64
N GLY A 52 -7.09 -22.16 4.47
CA GLY A 52 -7.29 -22.33 5.92
C GLY A 52 -6.00 -22.59 6.71
N CYS A 53 -4.83 -22.49 6.09
CA CYS A 53 -3.55 -22.70 6.77
C CYS A 53 -3.25 -21.55 7.72
N TRP A 54 -2.76 -21.83 8.92
CA TRP A 54 -2.52 -20.81 9.93
C TRP A 54 -1.06 -20.38 9.99
N ILE A 55 -0.84 -19.09 10.14
CA ILE A 55 0.48 -18.50 10.17
C ILE A 55 0.52 -17.24 11.01
N HIS A 56 1.69 -16.94 11.59
CA HIS A 56 1.92 -15.62 12.18
C HIS A 56 1.91 -14.58 11.07
N TYR A 57 1.17 -13.51 11.25
CA TYR A 57 1.07 -12.42 10.30
C TYR A 57 2.44 -11.88 9.89
N ARG A 58 3.32 -11.74 10.88
CA ARG A 58 4.72 -11.37 10.71
C ARG A 58 5.48 -12.31 9.75
N CYS A 59 5.23 -13.61 9.86
CA CYS A 59 5.84 -14.62 9.00
C CYS A 59 5.22 -14.65 7.61
N PHE A 60 3.91 -14.40 7.51
CA PHE A 60 3.24 -14.25 6.23
C PHE A 60 3.83 -13.10 5.42
N ILE A 61 3.95 -11.91 6.02
CA ILE A 61 4.59 -10.74 5.40
C ILE A 61 5.98 -11.08 4.88
N TRP A 62 6.80 -11.71 5.73
CA TRP A 62 8.15 -12.13 5.34
C TRP A 62 8.17 -13.12 4.18
N TRP A 63 7.19 -14.01 4.07
CA TRP A 63 7.10 -14.98 2.98
C TRP A 63 6.81 -14.30 1.64
N VAL A 64 5.79 -13.45 1.64
CA VAL A 64 5.29 -12.81 0.43
C VAL A 64 6.26 -11.77 -0.15
N THR A 65 7.16 -11.24 0.69
CA THR A 65 8.23 -10.32 0.26
C THR A 65 9.46 -11.00 -0.33
N ARG A 66 9.56 -12.34 -0.34
CA ARG A 66 10.70 -13.06 -0.91
C ARG A 66 10.71 -13.01 -2.44
N VAL A 67 11.91 -12.96 -3.04
CA VAL A 67 12.08 -13.09 -4.50
C VAL A 67 12.09 -14.58 -4.88
N THR A 68 10.91 -15.22 -4.82
CA THR A 68 10.73 -16.62 -5.23
C THR A 68 9.47 -16.78 -6.08
N GLU A 69 9.45 -17.78 -6.97
CA GLU A 69 8.29 -18.10 -7.81
C GLU A 69 7.07 -18.52 -6.97
N THR A 70 7.30 -19.02 -5.76
CA THR A 70 6.26 -19.53 -4.85
C THR A 70 5.75 -18.50 -3.85
N ARG A 71 6.22 -17.24 -3.92
CA ARG A 71 5.83 -16.18 -2.97
C ARG A 71 4.33 -15.88 -2.95
N ALA A 72 3.65 -16.09 -4.07
CA ALA A 72 2.19 -15.92 -4.21
C ALA A 72 1.41 -17.20 -3.84
N SER A 73 2.07 -18.16 -3.19
CA SER A 73 1.46 -19.42 -2.78
C SER A 73 1.62 -19.61 -1.29
N CYS A 74 0.68 -20.35 -0.70
CA CYS A 74 0.74 -20.67 0.72
C CYS A 74 2.05 -21.43 1.01
N PRO A 75 2.86 -20.99 1.98
CA PRO A 75 4.12 -21.66 2.33
C PRO A 75 3.93 -23.08 2.89
N ILE A 76 2.68 -23.45 3.22
CA ILE A 76 2.33 -24.71 3.88
C ILE A 76 1.79 -25.73 2.87
N CYS A 77 0.85 -25.31 2.03
CA CYS A 77 0.14 -26.22 1.12
C CYS A 77 0.35 -25.91 -0.36
N GLY A 78 1.07 -24.84 -0.72
CA GLY A 78 1.34 -24.46 -2.10
C GLY A 78 0.13 -23.96 -2.89
N ILE A 79 -1.07 -23.92 -2.29
CA ILE A 79 -2.25 -23.29 -2.91
C ILE A 79 -1.90 -21.83 -3.21
N LYS A 80 -2.14 -21.40 -4.46
CA LYS A 80 -2.06 -19.99 -4.81
C LYS A 80 -2.97 -19.22 -3.88
N LEU A 81 -2.37 -18.39 -3.05
CA LEU A 81 -3.11 -17.32 -2.44
C LEU A 81 -3.48 -16.44 -3.64
N ALA A 82 -4.75 -16.05 -3.79
CA ALA A 82 -5.16 -15.22 -4.92
C ALA A 82 -4.20 -14.00 -5.03
N GLU A 83 -4.08 -13.35 -6.19
CA GLU A 83 -2.99 -12.44 -6.59
C GLU A 83 -2.75 -11.17 -5.69
N TRP A 84 -3.34 -11.15 -4.49
CA TRP A 84 -3.35 -10.21 -3.36
C TRP A 84 -1.99 -9.72 -2.83
N ASP A 85 -0.89 -10.45 -3.03
CA ASP A 85 0.30 -10.22 -2.22
C ASP A 85 1.20 -9.07 -2.68
N GLY A 86 0.93 -8.43 -3.82
CA GLY A 86 1.59 -7.17 -4.13
C GLY A 86 1.20 -6.05 -3.15
N ILE A 87 -0.08 -5.97 -2.80
CA ILE A 87 -0.68 -4.86 -2.01
C ILE A 87 -0.42 -5.08 -0.54
N GLY A 88 -0.70 -6.29 -0.08
CA GLY A 88 -0.45 -6.72 1.29
C GLY A 88 1.04 -6.66 1.60
N ALA A 89 1.91 -7.29 0.80
CA ALA A 89 3.34 -7.33 1.09
C ALA A 89 3.97 -5.94 1.10
N LEU A 90 3.68 -5.09 0.11
CA LEU A 90 4.28 -3.76 0.03
C LEU A 90 3.73 -2.84 1.14
N THR A 91 2.42 -2.87 1.40
CA THR A 91 1.82 -2.05 2.46
C THR A 91 2.23 -2.52 3.85
N LEU A 92 2.50 -3.81 4.02
CA LEU A 92 2.93 -4.36 5.31
C LEU A 92 4.43 -4.21 5.51
N ALA A 93 5.27 -4.47 4.53
CA ALA A 93 6.71 -4.28 4.62
C ALA A 93 7.08 -2.83 4.93
N THR A 94 6.43 -1.88 4.26
CA THR A 94 6.67 -0.44 4.43
C THR A 94 6.17 0.11 5.78
N ARG A 95 5.24 -0.58 6.46
CA ARG A 95 4.67 -0.14 7.75
C ARG A 95 5.20 -0.89 8.96
N THR A 96 5.69 -2.11 8.79
CA THR A 96 6.17 -2.95 9.89
C THR A 96 7.69 -2.90 10.07
N GLY A 97 8.40 -2.13 9.23
CA GLY A 97 9.86 -2.07 9.24
C GLY A 97 10.48 -3.43 8.92
N PHE A 98 9.80 -4.20 8.07
CA PHE A 98 10.27 -5.51 7.66
C PHE A 98 11.37 -5.39 6.62
N ASP A 99 12.45 -6.15 6.81
CA ASP A 99 13.49 -6.28 5.80
C ASP A 99 12.89 -6.94 4.56
N MET A 100 12.56 -6.13 3.55
CA MET A 100 12.38 -6.62 2.18
C MET A 100 13.74 -7.08 1.67
N GLN A 101 13.77 -8.10 0.82
CA GLN A 101 15.01 -8.48 0.15
C GLN A 101 15.44 -7.32 -0.76
N ASP A 102 16.30 -6.46 -0.23
CA ASP A 102 16.82 -5.30 -0.93
C ASP A 102 17.92 -5.77 -1.88
N VAL A 103 17.59 -5.93 -3.17
CA VAL A 103 18.58 -6.29 -4.16
C VAL A 103 19.44 -5.05 -4.42
N GLN A 104 20.69 -5.12 -3.98
CA GLN A 104 21.68 -4.13 -4.34
C GLN A 104 21.93 -4.20 -5.85
N PHE A 105 21.83 -3.05 -6.51
CA PHE A 105 22.08 -2.96 -7.93
C PHE A 105 23.58 -3.11 -8.18
N ALA A 106 23.91 -3.72 -9.33
CA ALA A 106 25.29 -3.68 -9.78
C ALA A 106 25.72 -2.21 -10.02
N PRO A 107 27.01 -1.85 -9.87
CA PRO A 107 27.44 -0.44 -9.98
C PRO A 107 27.00 0.29 -11.26
N TYR A 108 26.87 -0.44 -12.37
CA TYR A 108 26.42 0.11 -13.66
C TYR A 108 24.90 0.34 -13.75
N ALA A 109 24.13 -0.26 -12.83
CA ALA A 109 22.68 -0.12 -12.74
C ALA A 109 22.26 0.91 -11.68
N CYS A 110 23.19 1.41 -10.85
CA CYS A 110 22.96 2.54 -9.98
C CYS A 110 22.77 3.82 -10.82
N TYR A 111 21.86 4.70 -10.40
CA TYR A 111 21.59 5.95 -11.09
C TYR A 111 21.16 7.06 -10.11
N THR A 112 21.28 8.31 -10.53
CA THR A 112 20.66 9.44 -9.84
C THR A 112 19.35 9.77 -10.53
N ASP A 113 18.25 9.75 -9.79
CA ASP A 113 16.95 10.09 -10.32
C ASP A 113 16.88 11.58 -10.69
N VAL A 114 16.50 11.88 -11.92
CA VAL A 114 16.53 13.25 -12.46
C VAL A 114 15.50 14.17 -11.78
N ASP A 115 14.41 13.60 -11.28
CA ASP A 115 13.28 14.35 -10.74
C ASP A 115 13.49 14.67 -9.25
N THR A 116 13.96 13.68 -8.49
CA THR A 116 14.17 13.79 -7.04
C THR A 116 15.62 14.09 -6.64
N GLN A 117 16.58 13.98 -7.58
CA GLN A 117 18.03 14.02 -7.33
C GLN A 117 18.51 12.95 -6.34
N PHE A 118 17.70 11.91 -6.10
CA PHE A 118 17.99 10.84 -5.17
C PHE A 118 18.90 9.78 -5.82
N VAL A 119 19.91 9.32 -5.08
CA VAL A 119 20.79 8.23 -5.56
C VAL A 119 20.11 6.89 -5.33
N VAL A 120 19.86 6.17 -6.41
CA VAL A 120 19.24 4.85 -6.42
C VAL A 120 20.32 3.80 -6.70
N ASN A 121 20.49 2.89 -5.74
CA ASN A 121 21.49 1.82 -5.79
C ASN A 121 20.94 0.46 -5.35
N SER A 122 19.64 0.38 -5.06
CA SER A 122 18.96 -0.82 -4.60
C SER A 122 17.45 -0.70 -4.81
N ASP A 123 16.72 -1.80 -4.74
CA ASP A 123 15.26 -1.76 -4.86
C ASP A 123 14.62 -0.89 -3.76
N SER A 124 15.18 -0.89 -2.54
CA SER A 124 14.72 -0.07 -1.42
C SER A 124 14.91 1.42 -1.69
N THR A 125 16.09 1.81 -2.20
CA THR A 125 16.34 3.22 -2.55
C THR A 125 15.52 3.66 -3.76
N GLU A 126 15.22 2.76 -4.70
CA GLU A 126 14.27 3.01 -5.79
C GLU A 126 12.86 3.29 -5.24
N TYR A 127 12.36 2.47 -4.31
CA TYR A 127 11.06 2.69 -3.68
C TYR A 127 10.98 4.01 -2.88
N ILE A 128 12.05 4.35 -2.13
CA ILE A 128 12.12 5.62 -1.39
C ILE A 128 12.06 6.80 -2.35
N CYS A 129 12.82 6.74 -3.44
CA CYS A 129 12.81 7.74 -4.51
C CYS A 129 11.39 7.92 -5.09
N GLU A 130 10.67 6.84 -5.39
CA GLU A 130 9.28 6.90 -5.89
C GLU A 130 8.33 7.54 -4.86
N CYS A 131 8.46 7.19 -3.58
CA CYS A 131 7.66 7.80 -2.52
C CYS A 131 7.89 9.31 -2.41
N GLN A 132 9.14 9.75 -2.51
CA GLN A 132 9.49 11.16 -2.48
C GLN A 132 8.89 11.90 -3.67
N LEU A 133 8.97 11.32 -4.88
CA LEU A 133 8.35 11.90 -6.08
C LEU A 133 6.83 12.02 -5.94
N ILE A 134 6.15 10.96 -5.46
CA ILE A 134 4.70 10.99 -5.22
C ILE A 134 4.32 12.14 -4.28
N GLU A 135 5.04 12.30 -3.17
CA GLU A 135 4.78 13.37 -2.20
C GLU A 135 5.02 14.78 -2.80
N GLN A 136 6.05 14.96 -3.63
CA GLN A 136 6.29 16.21 -4.36
C GLN A 136 5.14 16.53 -5.33
N LEU A 137 4.67 15.53 -6.09
CA LEU A 137 3.57 15.69 -7.04
C LEU A 137 2.25 15.99 -6.32
N ILE A 138 1.98 15.35 -5.18
CA ILE A 138 0.82 15.66 -4.34
C ILE A 138 0.85 17.12 -3.93
N GLY A 139 1.97 17.62 -3.41
CA GLY A 139 2.11 19.02 -3.00
C GLY A 139 1.85 19.99 -4.17
N LYS A 140 2.48 19.75 -5.32
CA LYS A 140 2.30 20.53 -6.55
C LYS A 140 0.84 20.60 -6.97
N HIS A 141 0.17 19.45 -7.12
CA HIS A 141 -1.21 19.38 -7.61
C HIS A 141 -2.22 19.87 -6.57
N PHE A 142 -1.96 19.67 -5.29
CA PHE A 142 -2.81 20.19 -4.21
C PHE A 142 -2.90 21.72 -4.26
N PHE A 143 -1.76 22.41 -4.32
CA PHE A 143 -1.75 23.87 -4.38
C PHE A 143 -2.36 24.41 -5.68
N HIS A 144 -2.19 23.69 -6.79
CA HIS A 144 -2.88 24.02 -8.03
C HIS A 144 -4.41 23.93 -7.86
N GLN A 145 -4.93 22.82 -7.32
CA GLN A 145 -6.37 22.65 -7.08
C GLN A 145 -6.92 23.64 -6.04
N LEU A 146 -6.13 23.99 -5.01
CA LEU A 146 -6.51 24.98 -4.02
C LEU A 146 -6.66 26.37 -4.67
N HIS A 147 -5.72 26.74 -5.54
CA HIS A 147 -5.80 27.98 -6.30
C HIS A 147 -7.04 28.04 -7.19
N LEU A 148 -7.32 26.96 -7.94
CA LEU A 148 -8.51 26.85 -8.76
C LEU A 148 -9.80 26.97 -7.93
N ALA A 149 -9.88 26.31 -6.77
CA ALA A 149 -11.05 26.37 -5.90
C ALA A 149 -11.33 27.78 -5.35
N GLN A 150 -10.28 28.59 -5.15
CA GLN A 150 -10.41 29.98 -4.70
C GLN A 150 -10.91 30.93 -5.80
N GLN A 151 -10.60 30.64 -7.07
CA GLN A 151 -10.89 31.50 -8.21
C GLN A 151 -12.16 31.11 -9.00
N SER A 152 -12.57 29.84 -8.93
CA SER A 152 -13.67 29.31 -9.74
C SER A 152 -15.01 29.96 -9.42
N GLN A 153 -15.77 30.31 -10.46
CA GLN A 153 -17.15 30.82 -10.36
C GLN A 153 -18.05 30.08 -11.37
N PRO A 154 -18.99 29.22 -10.91
CA PRO A 154 -19.24 28.84 -9.52
C PRO A 154 -18.15 27.92 -8.95
N PRO A 155 -17.93 27.89 -7.61
CA PRO A 155 -17.02 26.93 -7.00
C PRO A 155 -17.59 25.50 -7.06
N LYS A 156 -16.72 24.49 -7.19
CA LYS A 156 -17.12 23.07 -7.20
C LYS A 156 -17.78 22.64 -5.89
N TYR A 157 -17.22 23.09 -4.76
CA TYR A 157 -17.72 22.80 -3.42
C TYR A 157 -18.12 24.07 -2.68
N THR A 158 -19.11 23.95 -1.80
CA THR A 158 -19.69 25.09 -1.07
C THR A 158 -18.68 25.76 -0.13
N ASP A 159 -17.78 24.98 0.46
CA ASP A 159 -16.72 25.41 1.36
C ASP A 159 -15.45 25.90 0.64
N ARG A 160 -15.47 25.94 -0.71
CA ARG A 160 -14.32 26.27 -1.58
C ARG A 160 -13.06 25.43 -1.32
N SER A 161 -13.23 24.20 -0.82
CA SER A 161 -12.13 23.25 -0.70
C SER A 161 -11.59 22.81 -2.07
N PRO A 162 -10.33 22.39 -2.16
CA PRO A 162 -9.75 21.88 -3.40
C PRO A 162 -10.42 20.59 -3.86
N ASP A 163 -10.41 20.37 -5.18
CA ASP A 163 -10.84 19.10 -5.77
C ASP A 163 -9.77 18.01 -5.58
N LEU A 164 -9.79 17.38 -4.41
CA LEU A 164 -8.85 16.33 -4.04
C LEU A 164 -8.94 15.09 -4.94
N THR A 165 -10.10 14.82 -5.52
CA THR A 165 -10.26 13.72 -6.49
C THR A 165 -9.51 14.04 -7.77
N GLN A 166 -9.65 15.26 -8.29
CA GLN A 166 -8.89 15.70 -9.46
C GLN A 166 -7.38 15.79 -9.15
N CYS A 167 -7.01 16.24 -7.95
CA CYS A 167 -5.61 16.23 -7.51
C CYS A 167 -5.02 14.81 -7.55
N TYR A 168 -5.74 13.81 -7.07
CA TYR A 168 -5.33 12.40 -7.14
C TYR A 168 -5.10 11.95 -8.59
N TYR A 169 -6.07 12.20 -9.49
CA TYR A 169 -5.93 11.81 -10.89
C TYR A 169 -4.82 12.56 -11.61
N ASN A 170 -4.58 13.84 -11.29
CA ASN A 170 -3.48 14.60 -11.84
C ASN A 170 -2.12 14.03 -11.42
N VAL A 171 -1.99 13.56 -10.18
CA VAL A 171 -0.78 12.87 -9.71
C VAL A 171 -0.56 11.58 -10.49
N LEU A 172 -1.60 10.76 -10.67
CA LEU A 172 -1.51 9.52 -11.46
C LEU A 172 -1.14 9.77 -12.92
N ASP A 173 -1.79 10.75 -13.57
CA ASP A 173 -1.53 11.13 -14.96
C ASP A 173 -0.09 11.64 -15.14
N GLU A 174 0.43 12.43 -14.19
CA GLU A 174 1.82 12.89 -14.25
C GLU A 174 2.80 11.74 -14.02
N LEU A 175 2.53 10.83 -13.09
CA LEU A 175 3.35 9.62 -12.88
C LEU A 175 3.38 8.73 -14.13
N ASP A 176 2.25 8.53 -14.79
CA ASP A 176 2.16 7.75 -16.03
C ASP A 176 2.98 8.40 -17.17
N LYS A 177 2.87 9.72 -17.35
CA LYS A 177 3.70 10.48 -18.31
C LYS A 177 5.19 10.35 -18.03
N MET A 178 5.57 10.28 -16.75
CA MET A 178 6.94 10.05 -16.29
C MET A 178 7.38 8.58 -16.34
N ARG A 179 6.50 7.69 -16.84
CA ARG A 179 6.69 6.24 -16.90
C ARG A 179 7.04 5.64 -15.52
N ARG A 180 6.38 6.13 -14.47
CA ARG A 180 6.48 5.67 -13.09
C ARG A 180 5.29 4.82 -12.73
N PRO A 181 5.46 3.75 -11.92
CA PRO A 181 6.65 3.45 -11.12
C PRO A 181 7.70 2.62 -11.88
N ARG A 182 8.98 2.86 -11.58
CA ARG A 182 10.10 2.03 -12.04
C ARG A 182 10.26 0.78 -11.20
N ALA A 183 9.99 0.94 -9.90
CA ALA A 183 10.02 -0.11 -8.89
C ALA A 183 9.35 -1.38 -9.40
N LYS A 184 10.14 -2.46 -9.50
CA LYS A 184 9.70 -3.76 -10.03
C LYS A 184 8.42 -4.27 -9.36
N TRP A 185 8.21 -3.91 -8.11
CA TRP A 185 7.07 -4.33 -7.29
C TRP A 185 5.78 -3.58 -7.56
N LEU A 186 5.82 -2.49 -8.33
CA LEU A 186 4.71 -1.57 -8.53
C LEU A 186 4.31 -1.37 -10.01
N ARG A 187 4.97 -2.04 -10.95
CA ARG A 187 4.81 -1.79 -12.40
C ARG A 187 3.36 -2.01 -12.88
N TRP A 188 2.94 -1.16 -13.82
CA TRP A 188 1.60 -1.11 -14.45
C TRP A 188 1.19 -2.30 -15.33
N ASN A 189 2.04 -3.31 -15.50
CA ASN A 189 1.82 -4.32 -16.54
C ASN A 189 0.73 -5.34 -16.20
N THR A 190 0.08 -5.20 -15.05
CA THR A 190 -1.11 -5.97 -14.66
C THR A 190 -2.19 -5.02 -14.14
N SER A 191 -3.47 -5.40 -14.29
CA SER A 191 -4.61 -4.66 -13.72
C SER A 191 -4.42 -4.46 -12.20
N SER A 192 -4.02 -5.52 -11.51
CA SER A 192 -3.72 -5.48 -10.08
C SER A 192 -2.60 -4.49 -9.75
N GLY A 193 -1.55 -4.40 -10.59
CA GLY A 193 -0.44 -3.45 -10.46
C GLY A 193 -0.88 -1.99 -10.60
N PHE A 194 -1.84 -1.72 -11.50
CA PHE A 194 -2.46 -0.41 -11.65
C PHE A 194 -3.20 0.02 -10.39
N PHE A 195 -4.09 -0.84 -9.87
CA PHE A 195 -4.85 -0.51 -8.68
C PHE A 195 -3.98 -0.40 -7.42
N LEU A 196 -2.96 -1.26 -7.33
CA LEU A 196 -1.91 -1.24 -6.34
C LEU A 196 -1.24 0.11 -6.18
N PHE A 197 -0.74 0.61 -7.30
CA PHE A 197 -0.03 1.85 -7.33
C PHE A 197 -0.97 3.04 -7.10
N GLY A 198 -2.18 2.98 -7.66
CA GLY A 198 -3.26 3.92 -7.33
C GLY A 198 -3.52 4.01 -5.83
N MET A 199 -3.64 2.86 -5.15
CA MET A 199 -3.84 2.79 -3.71
C MET A 199 -2.64 3.36 -2.93
N LEU A 200 -1.40 3.09 -3.35
CA LEU A 200 -0.20 3.69 -2.75
C LEU A 200 -0.23 5.23 -2.83
N VAL A 201 -0.53 5.77 -4.01
CA VAL A 201 -0.66 7.23 -4.23
C VAL A 201 -1.74 7.80 -3.33
N ALA A 202 -2.89 7.14 -3.26
CA ALA A 202 -3.97 7.55 -2.37
C ALA A 202 -3.50 7.56 -0.90
N ILE A 203 -2.85 6.49 -0.41
CA ILE A 203 -2.32 6.40 0.96
C ILE A 203 -1.37 7.56 1.27
N LYS A 204 -0.44 7.84 0.35
CA LYS A 204 0.52 8.94 0.48
C LYS A 204 -0.19 10.29 0.52
N MET A 205 -1.14 10.52 -0.37
CA MET A 205 -1.93 11.74 -0.41
C MET A 205 -2.73 11.95 0.88
N ARG A 206 -3.45 10.92 1.34
CA ARG A 206 -4.20 10.96 2.60
C ARG A 206 -3.29 11.31 3.78
N ARG A 207 -2.11 10.68 3.88
CA ARG A 207 -1.15 10.95 4.94
C ARG A 207 -0.63 12.38 4.88
N TRP A 208 -0.18 12.82 3.71
CA TRP A 208 0.33 14.16 3.49
C TRP A 208 -0.72 15.23 3.85
N LEU A 209 -1.96 15.06 3.38
CA LEU A 209 -3.08 15.95 3.68
C LEU A 209 -3.39 16.05 5.19
N VAL A 210 -3.37 14.93 5.91
CA VAL A 210 -3.64 14.93 7.37
C VAL A 210 -2.49 15.55 8.16
N GLN A 211 -1.25 15.30 7.75
CA GLN A 211 -0.05 15.78 8.44
C GLN A 211 0.19 17.28 8.21
N GLU A 212 0.13 17.72 6.95
CA GLU A 212 0.48 19.09 6.56
C GLU A 212 -0.74 20.03 6.53
N HIS A 213 -1.94 19.49 6.33
CA HIS A 213 -3.16 20.27 6.10
C HIS A 213 -4.36 19.77 6.93
N GLY A 214 -4.18 19.44 8.21
CA GLY A 214 -5.17 18.74 9.04
C GLY A 214 -6.61 19.30 9.05
N ARG A 215 -6.83 20.59 8.73
CA ARG A 215 -8.18 21.17 8.57
C ARG A 215 -8.94 20.62 7.35
N ILE A 216 -8.24 20.07 6.36
CA ILE A 216 -8.83 19.51 5.14
C ILE A 216 -9.82 18.38 5.44
N VAL A 217 -9.64 17.65 6.55
CA VAL A 217 -10.49 16.51 6.96
C VAL A 217 -11.96 16.89 7.15
N GLN A 218 -12.25 18.17 7.41
CA GLN A 218 -13.60 18.68 7.64
C GLN A 218 -14.29 19.21 6.36
N THR A 219 -13.59 19.15 5.22
CA THR A 219 -14.05 19.77 3.97
C THR A 219 -14.86 18.83 3.08
N ASP A 220 -15.65 19.39 2.17
CA ASP A 220 -16.39 18.64 1.16
C ASP A 220 -15.43 17.91 0.22
N GLY A 221 -14.34 18.55 -0.22
CA GLY A 221 -13.31 17.92 -1.05
C GLY A 221 -12.72 16.66 -0.42
N TRP A 222 -12.55 16.65 0.90
CA TRP A 222 -12.13 15.45 1.64
C TRP A 222 -13.18 14.35 1.66
N LYS A 223 -14.46 14.68 1.88
CA LYS A 223 -15.55 13.69 1.84
C LYS A 223 -15.61 12.96 0.49
N TYR A 224 -15.51 13.70 -0.61
CA TYR A 224 -15.50 13.11 -1.95
C TYR A 224 -14.25 12.26 -2.21
N PHE A 225 -13.07 12.70 -1.74
CA PHE A 225 -11.85 11.90 -1.85
C PHE A 225 -11.96 10.57 -1.09
N ILE A 226 -12.49 10.57 0.14
CA ILE A 226 -12.70 9.33 0.91
C ILE A 226 -13.76 8.44 0.27
N ALA A 227 -14.85 8.99 -0.26
CA ALA A 227 -15.83 8.18 -0.99
C ALA A 227 -15.20 7.53 -2.25
N GLY A 228 -14.39 8.27 -3.00
CA GLY A 228 -13.67 7.72 -4.16
C GLY A 228 -12.62 6.67 -3.77
N TRP A 229 -12.01 6.82 -2.60
CA TRP A 229 -11.14 5.80 -2.01
C TRP A 229 -11.88 4.50 -1.76
N ASP A 230 -13.05 4.56 -1.13
CA ASP A 230 -13.84 3.38 -0.81
C ASP A 230 -14.23 2.63 -2.11
N VAL A 231 -14.58 3.35 -3.18
CA VAL A 231 -14.84 2.75 -4.51
C VAL A 231 -13.60 2.11 -5.13
N LEU A 232 -12.43 2.75 -5.00
CA LEU A 232 -11.17 2.18 -5.49
C LEU A 232 -10.85 0.88 -4.75
N GLN A 233 -11.11 0.86 -3.44
CA GLN A 233 -10.95 -0.32 -2.63
C GLN A 233 -11.93 -1.42 -3.04
N GLU A 234 -13.21 -1.11 -3.29
CA GLU A 234 -14.19 -2.09 -3.78
C GLU A 234 -13.76 -2.74 -5.10
N LYS A 235 -13.29 -1.95 -6.07
CA LYS A 235 -12.77 -2.49 -7.34
C LYS A 235 -11.55 -3.39 -7.15
N LEU A 236 -10.70 -3.02 -6.20
CA LEU A 236 -9.59 -3.86 -5.75
C LEU A 236 -10.04 -5.16 -5.10
N LEU A 237 -11.24 -5.23 -4.52
CA LEU A 237 -11.80 -6.47 -3.99
C LEU A 237 -12.50 -7.28 -5.08
N GLU A 238 -13.02 -6.65 -6.14
CA GLU A 238 -13.69 -7.32 -7.27
C GLU A 238 -12.72 -7.99 -8.24
N GLU A 239 -11.53 -7.43 -8.44
CA GLU A 239 -10.51 -8.02 -9.32
C GLU A 239 -9.82 -9.27 -8.73
N VAL A 240 -10.12 -9.63 -7.47
CA VAL A 240 -9.35 -10.62 -6.71
C VAL A 240 -10.23 -11.68 -6.07
#